data_AF-A0A925X7I6-F1
#
_entry.id   AF-A0A925X7I6-F1
#
_cell.length_a   1.000
_cell.length_b   1.000
_cell.length_c   1.000
_cell.angle_alpha   90.00
_cell.angle_beta   90.00
_cell.angle_gamma   90.00
#
_symmetry.space_group_name_H-M   'P 1'
#
loop_
_entity.id
_entity.type
_entity.pdbx_description
1 polymer ?
#
loop_
_entity_poly.entity_id
_entity_poly.type
_entity_poly.pdbx_seq_one_letter_code
_entity_poly.pdbx_strand_id
1 'polypeptide(L)'
;MQPTSKRSFYISLGIGLSFSITGLIMLLTGWTAMGIGLFCLLPIGIGISSGILPDRRWAIYGTVAALGIFLILLMVGKVEGFICILMAIPIVAVFVFVGYLVAALIKQITKGTPERLNSSLFYPFLLFVGGSLFETFMGNSAIADKVSTSIVVAANPDKVYDKIINVDTVDVETNFIQNLGLPTPRKCTLTEEKIGGKRICVFEDGEIIETIKDFKRGELLKMDVS
;
A
#
# COMPACT_ATOMS: atom_id res chain seq x y z
N MET A 1 -33.18 14.87 -22.33
CA MET A 1 -31.70 14.85 -22.21
C MET A 1 -31.28 14.25 -20.84
N GLN A 2 -31.31 12.93 -20.62
CA GLN A 2 -30.88 12.33 -19.32
C GLN A 2 -30.35 10.87 -19.32
N PRO A 3 -30.48 9.99 -20.35
CA PRO A 3 -30.15 8.56 -20.17
C PRO A 3 -28.64 8.22 -20.24
N THR A 4 -27.80 9.07 -20.84
CA THR A 4 -26.37 8.76 -21.06
C THR A 4 -25.46 9.08 -19.87
N SER A 5 -25.86 10.00 -18.99
CA SER A 5 -25.02 10.49 -17.90
C SER A 5 -24.89 9.47 -16.76
N LYS A 6 -26.03 8.95 -16.28
CA LYS A 6 -26.08 7.90 -15.26
C LYS A 6 -25.43 6.61 -15.74
N ARG A 7 -25.53 6.29 -17.03
CA ARG A 7 -24.89 5.11 -17.62
C ARG A 7 -23.36 5.17 -17.50
N SER A 8 -22.75 6.33 -17.75
CA SER A 8 -21.31 6.52 -17.61
C SER A 8 -20.84 6.37 -16.16
N PHE A 9 -21.65 6.81 -15.20
CA PHE A 9 -21.39 6.59 -13.77
C PHE A 9 -21.33 5.10 -13.42
N TYR A 10 -22.38 4.33 -13.73
CA TYR A 10 -22.43 2.91 -13.36
C TYR A 10 -21.36 2.07 -14.09
N ILE A 11 -21.06 2.39 -15.34
CA ILE A 11 -19.98 1.71 -16.08
C ILE A 11 -18.63 2.02 -15.44
N SER A 12 -18.33 3.29 -15.15
CA SER A 12 -17.08 3.67 -14.49
C SER A 12 -16.93 3.05 -13.11
N LEU A 13 -18.02 3.00 -12.33
CA LEU A 13 -18.06 2.34 -11.03
C LEU A 13 -17.76 0.85 -11.16
N GLY A 14 -18.40 0.15 -12.10
CA GLY A 14 -18.16 -1.28 -12.35
C GLY A 14 -16.73 -1.58 -12.80
N ILE A 15 -16.16 -0.74 -13.68
CA ILE A 15 -14.75 -0.82 -14.10
C ILE A 15 -13.83 -0.66 -12.90
N GLY A 16 -14.01 0.42 -12.13
CA GLY A 16 -13.17 0.69 -10.97
C GLY A 16 -13.23 -0.43 -9.93
N LEU A 17 -14.42 -0.96 -9.65
CA LEU A 17 -14.59 -2.11 -8.75
C LEU A 17 -13.94 -3.37 -9.30
N SER A 18 -14.06 -3.66 -10.59
CA SER A 18 -13.41 -4.83 -11.20
C SER A 18 -11.88 -4.77 -11.04
N PHE A 19 -11.25 -3.64 -11.37
CA PHE A 19 -9.81 -3.48 -11.18
C PHE A 19 -9.41 -3.57 -9.70
N SER A 20 -10.17 -2.92 -8.83
CA SER A 20 -9.91 -2.89 -7.39
C SER A 20 -10.03 -4.27 -6.74
N ILE A 21 -11.06 -5.04 -7.10
CA ILE A 21 -11.26 -6.41 -6.61
C ILE A 21 -10.15 -7.32 -7.13
N THR A 22 -9.79 -7.22 -8.41
CA THR A 22 -8.65 -7.99 -8.95
C THR A 22 -7.35 -7.63 -8.23
N GLY A 23 -7.07 -6.34 -8.00
CA GLY A 23 -5.90 -5.90 -7.26
C GLY A 23 -5.89 -6.41 -5.82
N LEU A 24 -7.03 -6.38 -5.12
CA LEU A 24 -7.16 -6.94 -3.78
C LEU A 24 -6.89 -8.44 -3.75
N ILE A 25 -7.47 -9.20 -4.68
CA ILE A 25 -7.24 -10.65 -4.78
C ILE A 25 -5.77 -10.92 -5.05
N MET A 26 -5.16 -10.23 -6.03
CA MET A 26 -3.73 -10.40 -6.34
C MET A 26 -2.85 -10.08 -5.14
N LEU A 27 -3.20 -9.07 -4.34
CA LEU A 27 -2.45 -8.70 -3.13
C LEU A 27 -2.55 -9.80 -2.08
N LEU A 28 -3.76 -10.30 -1.82
CA LEU A 28 -4.01 -11.36 -0.85
C LEU A 28 -3.40 -12.71 -1.26
N THR A 29 -3.27 -12.99 -2.56
CA THR A 29 -2.63 -14.22 -3.08
C THR A 29 -1.11 -14.07 -3.27
N GLY A 30 -0.53 -12.89 -2.98
CA GLY A 30 0.90 -12.63 -3.17
C GLY A 30 1.36 -12.54 -4.63
N TRP A 31 0.43 -12.29 -5.57
CA TRP A 31 0.74 -12.12 -7.00
C TRP A 31 1.10 -10.68 -7.36
N THR A 32 0.87 -9.75 -6.43
CA THR A 32 1.34 -8.37 -6.52
C THR A 32 1.82 -7.91 -5.15
N ALA A 33 2.74 -6.97 -5.15
CA ALA A 33 3.21 -6.29 -3.95
C ALA A 33 2.63 -4.87 -3.88
N MET A 34 2.83 -4.22 -2.73
CA MET A 34 2.58 -2.79 -2.55
C MET A 34 3.60 -1.93 -3.31
N GLY A 35 3.54 -1.97 -4.63
CA GLY A 35 4.51 -1.31 -5.49
C GLY A 35 3.89 -0.74 -6.76
N ILE A 36 4.61 -0.83 -7.87
CA ILE A 36 4.27 -0.14 -9.13
C ILE A 36 2.94 -0.66 -9.70
N GLY A 37 2.70 -1.97 -9.61
CA GLY A 37 1.45 -2.58 -10.06
C GLY A 37 0.22 -1.95 -9.40
N LEU A 38 0.21 -1.89 -8.06
CA LEU A 38 -0.93 -1.43 -7.28
C LEU A 38 -1.04 0.11 -7.24
N PHE A 39 0.06 0.83 -7.07
CA PHE A 39 0.04 2.29 -6.90
C PHE A 39 0.13 3.09 -8.20
N CYS A 40 0.59 2.49 -9.31
CA CYS A 40 0.71 3.17 -10.60
C CYS A 40 -0.18 2.53 -11.67
N LEU A 41 0.00 1.24 -11.97
CA LEU A 41 -0.66 0.61 -13.13
C LEU A 41 -2.18 0.46 -12.93
N LEU A 42 -2.62 0.07 -11.74
CA LEU A 42 -4.05 -0.01 -11.40
C LEU A 42 -4.77 1.34 -11.57
N PRO A 43 -4.34 2.45 -10.92
CA PRO A 43 -5.00 3.74 -11.07
C PRO A 43 -4.95 4.29 -12.50
N ILE A 44 -3.83 4.10 -13.21
CA ILE A 44 -3.74 4.43 -14.65
C ILE A 44 -4.78 3.63 -15.44
N GLY A 45 -4.88 2.31 -15.20
CA GLY A 45 -5.79 1.42 -15.91
C GLY A 45 -7.26 1.82 -15.71
N ILE A 46 -7.64 2.13 -14.47
CA ILE A 46 -8.97 2.68 -14.15
C ILE A 46 -9.17 4.02 -14.86
N GLY A 47 -8.20 4.93 -14.80
CA GLY A 47 -8.27 6.26 -15.43
C GLY A 47 -8.45 6.20 -16.95
N ILE A 48 -7.72 5.31 -17.64
CA ILE A 48 -7.85 5.12 -19.09
C ILE A 48 -9.25 4.59 -19.42
N SER A 49 -9.65 3.52 -18.73
CA SER A 49 -10.90 2.79 -19.00
C SER A 49 -12.13 3.68 -18.74
N SER A 50 -12.13 4.43 -17.64
CA SER A 50 -13.20 5.38 -17.31
C SER A 50 -13.13 6.65 -18.18
N GLY A 51 -11.93 7.12 -18.53
CA GLY A 51 -11.73 8.34 -19.33
C GLY A 51 -12.23 8.24 -20.77
N ILE A 52 -12.41 7.02 -21.30
CA ILE A 52 -12.93 6.79 -22.65
C ILE A 52 -14.46 6.92 -22.72
N LEU A 53 -15.16 6.95 -21.58
CA LEU A 53 -16.62 7.14 -21.54
C LEU A 53 -17.07 8.50 -22.09
N PRO A 54 -18.28 8.59 -22.66
CA PRO A 54 -18.76 9.81 -23.32
C PRO A 54 -19.00 10.97 -22.34
N ASP A 55 -19.49 10.68 -21.13
CA ASP A 55 -19.73 11.70 -20.11
C ASP A 55 -18.61 11.70 -19.06
N ARG A 56 -17.63 12.60 -19.24
CA ARG A 56 -16.43 12.70 -18.40
C ARG A 56 -16.76 13.01 -16.93
N ARG A 57 -17.75 13.87 -16.66
CA ARG A 57 -18.05 14.28 -15.28
C ARG A 57 -18.60 13.11 -14.46
N TRP A 58 -19.55 12.37 -15.03
CA TRP A 58 -20.13 11.21 -14.37
C TRP A 58 -19.17 10.01 -14.31
N ALA A 59 -18.29 9.86 -15.30
CA ALA A 59 -17.21 8.88 -15.25
C ALA A 59 -16.26 9.14 -14.07
N ILE A 60 -15.86 10.39 -13.84
CA ILE A 60 -15.02 10.78 -12.71
C ILE A 60 -15.72 10.46 -11.38
N TYR A 61 -17.00 10.81 -11.23
CA TYR A 61 -17.75 10.47 -10.02
C TYR A 61 -17.82 8.95 -9.78
N GLY A 62 -17.99 8.16 -10.84
CA GLY A 62 -17.96 6.70 -10.74
C GLY A 62 -16.59 6.14 -10.34
N THR A 63 -15.50 6.71 -10.89
CA THR A 63 -14.12 6.34 -10.53
C THR A 63 -13.83 6.67 -9.06
N VAL A 64 -14.19 7.87 -8.61
CA VAL A 64 -14.00 8.29 -7.21
C VAL A 64 -14.81 7.42 -6.26
N ALA A 65 -16.05 7.08 -6.62
CA ALA A 65 -16.87 6.17 -5.81
C ALA A 65 -16.25 4.77 -5.72
N ALA A 66 -15.76 4.20 -6.83
CA ALA A 66 -15.10 2.89 -6.83
C ALA A 66 -13.83 2.87 -5.97
N LEU A 67 -12.98 3.90 -6.12
CA LEU A 67 -11.76 4.02 -5.32
C LEU A 67 -12.08 4.24 -3.84
N GLY A 68 -13.09 5.05 -3.51
CA GLY A 68 -13.56 5.21 -2.14
C GLY A 68 -14.01 3.89 -1.52
N ILE A 69 -14.78 3.08 -2.25
CA ILE A 69 -15.17 1.74 -1.81
C ILE A 69 -13.95 0.85 -1.62
N PHE A 70 -12.99 0.86 -2.55
CA PHE A 70 -11.76 0.08 -2.44
C PHE A 70 -10.95 0.44 -1.18
N LEU A 71 -10.76 1.74 -0.90
CA LEU A 71 -10.05 2.19 0.30
C LEU A 71 -10.79 1.78 1.59
N ILE A 72 -12.11 1.85 1.60
CA ILE A 72 -12.93 1.35 2.73
C ILE A 72 -12.75 -0.16 2.90
N LEU A 73 -12.72 -0.93 1.81
CA LEU A 73 -12.51 -2.39 1.87
C LEU A 73 -11.13 -2.73 2.44
N LEU A 74 -10.07 -2.00 2.07
CA LEU A 74 -8.73 -2.18 2.64
C LEU A 74 -8.72 -1.93 4.15
N MET A 75 -9.42 -0.88 4.60
CA MET A 75 -9.52 -0.51 6.00
C MET A 75 -10.32 -1.53 6.82
N VAL A 76 -11.50 -1.94 6.34
CA VAL A 76 -12.35 -2.95 6.99
C VAL A 76 -11.69 -4.32 6.99
N GLY A 77 -10.94 -4.65 5.93
CA GLY A 77 -10.15 -5.88 5.82
C GLY A 77 -8.90 -5.90 6.70
N LYS A 78 -8.61 -4.82 7.45
CA LYS A 78 -7.38 -4.65 8.26
C LYS A 78 -6.10 -4.91 7.45
N VAL A 79 -6.14 -4.67 6.14
CA VAL A 79 -4.98 -4.82 5.26
C VAL A 79 -4.05 -3.62 5.42
N GLU A 80 -4.64 -2.43 5.52
CA GLU A 80 -3.92 -1.17 5.65
C GLU A 80 -4.47 -0.29 6.77
N GLY A 81 -3.57 0.47 7.40
CA GLY A 81 -3.92 1.50 8.39
C GLY A 81 -4.46 2.78 7.75
N PHE A 82 -5.12 3.62 8.54
CA PHE A 82 -5.69 4.89 8.07
C PHE A 82 -4.64 5.83 7.48
N ILE A 83 -3.46 5.92 8.12
CA ILE A 83 -2.37 6.77 7.62
C ILE A 83 -1.87 6.28 6.27
N CYS A 84 -1.69 4.97 6.07
CA CYS A 84 -1.25 4.41 4.79
C CYS A 84 -2.21 4.80 3.66
N ILE A 85 -3.52 4.70 3.93
CA ILE A 85 -4.57 5.14 2.99
C ILE A 85 -4.44 6.63 2.68
N LEU A 86 -4.29 7.47 3.71
CA LEU A 86 -4.15 8.91 3.55
C LEU A 86 -2.92 9.28 2.70
N MET A 87 -1.82 8.57 2.88
CA MET A 87 -0.60 8.74 2.09
C MET A 87 -0.75 8.23 0.65
N ALA A 88 -1.55 7.19 0.42
CA ALA A 88 -1.78 6.62 -0.90
C ALA A 88 -2.70 7.48 -1.79
N ILE A 89 -3.68 8.19 -1.20
CA ILE A 89 -4.64 9.04 -1.94
C ILE A 89 -3.98 9.98 -2.96
N PRO A 90 -2.98 10.82 -2.61
CA PRO A 90 -2.37 11.72 -3.57
C PRO A 90 -1.68 10.98 -4.73
N ILE A 91 -1.04 9.84 -4.45
CA ILE A 91 -0.36 9.02 -5.46
C ILE A 91 -1.39 8.46 -6.44
N VAL A 92 -2.44 7.82 -5.92
CA VAL A 92 -3.54 7.25 -6.71
C VAL A 92 -4.22 8.35 -7.55
N ALA A 93 -4.48 9.52 -6.98
CA ALA A 93 -5.11 10.62 -7.69
C ALA A 93 -4.29 11.11 -8.89
N VAL A 94 -2.97 11.24 -8.73
CA VAL A 94 -2.05 11.64 -9.81
C VAL A 94 -2.08 10.61 -10.94
N PHE A 95 -2.00 9.31 -10.63
CA PHE A 95 -1.96 8.26 -11.65
C PHE A 95 -3.31 8.03 -12.33
N VAL A 96 -4.44 8.18 -11.63
CA VAL A 96 -5.77 8.24 -12.24
C VAL A 96 -5.84 9.40 -13.24
N PHE A 97 -5.37 10.58 -12.83
CA PHE A 97 -5.34 11.75 -13.71
C PHE A 97 -4.51 11.51 -14.97
N VAL A 98 -3.32 10.91 -14.83
CA VAL A 98 -2.50 10.49 -15.97
C VAL A 98 -3.28 9.54 -16.89
N GLY A 99 -3.99 8.54 -16.34
CA GLY A 99 -4.84 7.65 -17.12
C GLY A 99 -5.94 8.38 -17.91
N TYR A 100 -6.59 9.37 -17.30
CA TYR A 100 -7.58 10.23 -17.99
C TYR A 100 -6.97 11.07 -19.11
N LEU A 101 -5.72 11.54 -18.97
CA LEU A 101 -5.01 12.25 -20.04
C LEU A 101 -4.72 11.32 -21.22
N VAL A 102 -4.23 10.10 -20.94
CA VAL A 102 -3.98 9.08 -21.97
C VAL A 102 -5.28 8.74 -22.72
N ALA A 103 -6.40 8.58 -22.00
CA ALA A 103 -7.72 8.38 -22.63
C ALA A 103 -8.12 9.52 -23.57
N ALA A 104 -7.84 10.77 -23.18
CA ALA A 104 -8.14 11.94 -24.02
C ALA A 104 -7.32 11.94 -25.31
N LEU A 105 -6.04 11.58 -25.24
CA LEU A 105 -5.17 11.42 -26.42
C LEU A 105 -5.66 10.30 -27.34
N ILE A 106 -6.01 9.14 -26.78
CA ILE A 106 -6.54 8.01 -27.55
C ILE A 106 -7.80 8.42 -28.33
N LYS A 107 -8.72 9.16 -27.69
CA LYS A 107 -9.95 9.67 -28.34
C LYS A 107 -9.65 10.59 -29.52
N GLN A 108 -8.66 11.48 -29.38
CA GLN A 108 -8.26 12.39 -30.46
C GLN A 108 -7.70 11.61 -31.67
N ILE A 109 -6.86 10.61 -31.43
CA ILE A 109 -6.23 9.81 -32.49
C ILE A 109 -7.25 8.93 -33.21
N THR A 110 -8.22 8.37 -32.49
CA THR A 110 -9.17 7.38 -33.03
C THR A 110 -10.45 7.98 -33.63
N LYS A 111 -10.61 9.31 -33.63
CA LYS A 111 -11.79 10.02 -34.16
C LYS A 111 -13.15 9.48 -33.65
N GLY A 112 -13.18 8.87 -32.47
CA GLY A 112 -14.42 8.45 -31.81
C GLY A 112 -15.15 7.24 -32.41
N THR A 113 -14.47 6.31 -33.10
CA THR A 113 -15.14 5.09 -33.58
C THR A 113 -15.56 4.18 -32.41
N PRO A 114 -16.85 3.79 -32.31
CA PRO A 114 -17.42 3.15 -31.12
C PRO A 114 -17.07 1.66 -30.93
N GLU A 115 -16.60 0.97 -31.97
CA GLU A 115 -16.29 -0.48 -31.92
C GLU A 115 -15.11 -0.83 -30.99
N ARG A 116 -14.36 0.16 -30.49
CA ARG A 116 -13.16 -0.06 -29.67
C ARG A 116 -13.38 0.00 -28.17
N LEU A 117 -14.62 0.11 -27.68
CA LEU A 117 -14.89 0.14 -26.22
C LEU A 117 -14.43 -1.13 -25.49
N ASN A 118 -14.53 -2.31 -26.10
CA ASN A 118 -14.03 -3.56 -25.48
C ASN A 118 -12.49 -3.59 -25.44
N SER A 119 -11.86 -3.08 -26.49
CA SER A 119 -10.40 -2.95 -26.58
C SER A 119 -9.85 -1.94 -25.54
N SER A 120 -10.65 -0.93 -25.21
CA SER A 120 -10.34 0.10 -24.20
C SER A 120 -10.28 -0.42 -22.76
N LEU A 121 -10.92 -1.56 -22.44
CA LEU A 121 -10.86 -2.15 -21.10
C LEU A 121 -9.82 -3.27 -21.04
N PHE A 122 -9.70 -4.05 -22.11
CA PHE A 122 -8.82 -5.20 -22.16
C PHE A 122 -7.34 -4.83 -22.06
N TYR A 123 -6.87 -3.83 -22.82
CA TYR A 123 -5.45 -3.47 -22.81
C TYR A 123 -4.97 -2.87 -21.48
N PRO A 124 -5.68 -1.90 -20.85
CA PRO A 124 -5.25 -1.39 -19.55
C PRO A 124 -5.31 -2.45 -18.44
N PHE A 125 -6.29 -3.35 -18.51
CA PHE A 125 -6.37 -4.47 -17.57
C PHE A 125 -5.19 -5.45 -17.74
N LEU A 126 -4.85 -5.79 -18.99
CA LEU A 126 -3.70 -6.64 -19.28
C LEU A 126 -2.38 -6.01 -18.86
N LEU A 127 -2.22 -4.69 -19.06
CA LEU A 127 -1.04 -3.95 -18.59
C LEU A 127 -0.94 -3.98 -17.06
N PHE A 128 -2.06 -3.80 -16.35
CA PHE A 128 -2.10 -3.89 -14.90
C PHE A 128 -1.70 -5.29 -14.40
N VAL A 129 -2.36 -6.34 -14.89
CA VAL A 129 -2.10 -7.72 -14.46
C VAL A 129 -0.70 -8.17 -14.85
N GLY A 130 -0.32 -7.95 -16.11
CA GLY A 130 1.00 -8.33 -16.63
C GLY A 130 2.14 -7.57 -15.95
N GLY A 131 1.99 -6.27 -15.72
CA GLY A 131 2.99 -5.47 -15.02
C GLY A 131 3.13 -5.85 -13.54
N SER A 132 2.02 -6.13 -12.85
CA SER A 132 2.03 -6.57 -11.46
C SER A 132 2.72 -7.94 -11.29
N LEU A 133 2.42 -8.89 -12.19
CA LEU A 133 3.09 -10.18 -12.20
C LEU A 133 4.59 -10.00 -12.50
N PHE A 134 4.93 -9.19 -13.50
CA PHE A 134 6.32 -8.94 -13.86
C PHE A 134 7.13 -8.36 -12.70
N GLU A 135 6.56 -7.41 -11.94
CA GLU A 135 7.18 -6.86 -10.72
C GLU A 135 7.46 -7.96 -9.68
N THR A 136 6.47 -8.81 -9.40
CA THR A 136 6.61 -9.92 -8.45
C THR A 136 7.65 -10.95 -8.92
N PHE A 137 7.68 -11.29 -10.21
CA PHE A 137 8.61 -12.28 -10.76
C PHE A 137 10.05 -11.78 -10.89
N MET A 138 10.25 -10.52 -11.27
CA MET A 138 11.60 -9.91 -11.35
C MET A 138 12.19 -9.62 -9.97
N GLY A 139 11.35 -9.59 -8.94
CA GLY A 139 11.73 -9.25 -7.58
C GLY A 139 11.94 -7.73 -7.44
N ASN A 140 11.45 -7.20 -6.32
CA ASN A 140 11.92 -5.89 -5.88
C ASN A 140 13.35 -6.06 -5.37
N SER A 141 14.32 -5.51 -6.10
CA SER A 141 15.63 -5.25 -5.50
C SER A 141 15.40 -4.20 -4.43
N ALA A 142 15.13 -4.63 -3.19
CA ALA A 142 14.99 -3.74 -2.06
C ALA A 142 16.29 -2.93 -1.96
N ILE A 143 16.24 -1.68 -2.41
CA ILE A 143 17.35 -0.75 -2.21
C ILE A 143 17.37 -0.55 -0.71
N ALA A 144 18.44 -1.02 -0.05
CA ALA A 144 18.58 -0.87 1.38
C ALA A 144 18.77 0.61 1.71
N ASP A 145 17.67 1.31 1.96
CA ASP A 145 17.69 2.67 2.46
C ASP A 145 18.12 2.65 3.93
N LYS A 146 19.13 3.46 4.26
CA LYS A 146 19.65 3.58 5.62
C LYS A 146 19.18 4.89 6.24
N VAL A 147 18.31 4.78 7.24
CA VAL A 147 17.89 5.91 8.08
C VAL A 147 18.57 5.79 9.45
N SER A 148 18.97 6.91 10.05
CA SER A 148 19.59 6.94 11.38
C SER A 148 18.99 8.06 12.21
N THR A 149 18.63 7.73 13.45
CA THR A 149 18.10 8.66 14.47
C THR A 149 18.95 8.51 15.73
N SER A 150 19.20 9.60 16.44
CA SER A 150 19.91 9.59 17.72
C SER A 150 19.17 10.39 18.78
N ILE A 151 19.24 9.91 20.01
CA ILE A 151 18.77 10.61 21.21
C ILE A 151 19.87 10.52 22.28
N VAL A 152 19.99 11.57 23.11
CA VAL A 152 20.93 11.58 24.23
C VAL A 152 20.14 11.31 25.51
N VAL A 153 20.51 10.23 26.20
CA VAL A 153 19.89 9.85 27.47
C VAL A 153 20.93 9.99 28.58
N ALA A 154 20.61 10.78 29.60
CA ALA A 154 21.48 10.97 30.77
C ALA A 154 21.39 9.78 31.74
N ALA A 155 21.87 8.61 31.31
CA ALA A 155 21.86 7.37 32.08
C ALA A 155 23.11 6.52 31.81
N ASN A 156 23.39 5.56 32.70
CA ASN A 156 24.46 4.59 32.51
C ASN A 156 24.15 3.67 31.30
N PRO A 157 25.11 3.42 30.38
CA PRO A 157 24.88 2.63 29.17
C PRO A 157 24.37 1.20 29.41
N ASP A 158 24.85 0.51 30.45
CA ASP A 158 24.39 -0.84 30.80
C ASP A 158 22.91 -0.83 31.23
N LYS A 159 22.50 0.18 31.99
CA LYS A 159 21.09 0.35 32.38
C LYS A 159 20.19 0.63 31.18
N VAL A 160 20.68 1.42 30.22
CA VAL A 160 19.94 1.69 28.97
C VAL A 160 19.82 0.40 28.16
N TYR A 161 20.92 -0.34 28.03
CA TYR A 161 20.95 -1.62 27.32
C TYR A 161 19.95 -2.63 27.90
N ASP A 162 19.93 -2.80 29.23
CA ASP A 162 18.98 -3.70 29.90
C ASP A 162 17.51 -3.33 29.64
N LYS A 163 17.22 -2.03 29.48
CA LYS A 163 15.88 -1.52 29.14
C LYS A 163 15.54 -1.64 27.65
N ILE A 164 16.52 -1.72 26.77
CA ILE A 164 16.31 -1.92 25.33
C ILE A 164 16.10 -3.41 25.02
N ILE A 165 16.87 -4.29 25.68
CA ILE A 165 16.89 -5.71 25.33
C ILE A 165 15.65 -6.47 25.82
N ASN A 166 15.11 -6.08 26.98
CA ASN A 166 13.86 -6.62 27.53
C ASN A 166 12.91 -5.48 27.86
N VAL A 167 11.69 -5.57 27.33
CA VAL A 167 10.63 -4.57 27.53
C VAL A 167 9.44 -5.30 28.11
N ASP A 168 9.23 -5.23 29.42
CA ASP A 168 8.20 -6.02 30.10
C ASP A 168 6.77 -5.57 29.76
N THR A 169 6.51 -4.27 29.87
CA THR A 169 5.26 -3.63 29.45
C THR A 169 5.52 -2.18 29.10
N VAL A 170 5.19 -1.79 27.86
CA VAL A 170 5.09 -0.39 27.48
C VAL A 170 3.67 0.08 27.83
N ASP A 171 3.41 0.38 29.10
CA ASP A 171 2.22 1.15 29.52
C ASP A 171 2.45 2.63 29.24
N VAL A 172 2.73 2.96 27.98
CA VAL A 172 2.87 4.34 27.53
C VAL A 172 1.59 4.70 26.81
N GLU A 173 1.03 5.88 27.13
CA GLU A 173 -0.11 6.42 26.41
C GLU A 173 0.18 6.40 24.90
N THR A 174 -0.75 5.83 24.14
CA THR A 174 -0.59 5.73 22.70
C THR A 174 -0.51 7.13 22.11
N ASN A 175 0.62 7.42 21.45
CA ASN A 175 0.80 8.69 20.76
C ASN A 175 -0.22 8.80 19.61
N PHE A 176 -0.53 10.02 19.18
CA PHE A 176 -1.49 10.27 18.09
C PHE A 176 -1.27 9.38 16.86
N ILE A 177 -0.01 9.15 16.47
CA ILE A 177 0.35 8.32 15.30
C ILE A 177 0.07 6.83 15.55
N GLN A 178 0.28 6.33 16.77
CA GLN A 178 -0.06 4.95 17.14
C GLN A 178 -1.57 4.72 17.09
N ASN A 179 -2.36 5.69 17.56
CA ASN A 179 -3.83 5.64 17.47
C ASN A 179 -4.37 5.65 16.03
N LEU A 180 -3.55 6.03 15.05
CA LEU A 180 -3.94 6.08 13.64
C LEU A 180 -3.51 4.84 12.84
N GLY A 181 -2.91 3.83 13.50
CA GLY A 181 -2.68 2.50 12.92
C GLY A 181 -1.24 1.98 12.95
N LEU A 182 -0.30 2.62 13.67
CA LEU A 182 0.99 1.98 13.94
C LEU A 182 0.86 0.99 15.10
N PRO A 183 1.40 -0.23 14.97
CA PRO A 183 1.27 -1.24 16.01
C PRO A 183 2.03 -0.82 17.27
N THR A 184 1.38 -0.93 18.43
CA THR A 184 1.98 -0.58 19.71
C THR A 184 2.62 -1.82 20.33
N PRO A 185 3.93 -1.81 20.65
CA PRO A 185 4.59 -2.94 21.28
C PRO A 185 4.07 -3.10 22.71
N ARG A 186 3.62 -4.31 23.05
CA ARG A 186 3.17 -4.66 24.41
C ARG A 186 4.31 -5.17 25.25
N LYS A 187 5.10 -6.10 24.71
CA LYS A 187 6.20 -6.76 25.42
C LYS A 187 7.26 -7.24 24.45
N CYS A 188 8.54 -7.08 24.79
CA CYS A 188 9.65 -7.72 24.08
C CYS A 188 10.43 -8.62 25.04
N THR A 189 10.60 -9.89 24.67
CA THR A 189 11.34 -10.87 25.48
C THR A 189 12.50 -11.44 24.67
N LEU A 190 13.69 -11.48 25.27
CA LEU A 190 14.85 -12.14 24.69
C LEU A 190 14.89 -13.62 25.07
N THR A 191 15.12 -14.50 24.09
CA THR A 191 15.32 -15.93 24.36
C THR A 191 16.70 -16.21 24.94
N GLU A 192 17.73 -15.62 24.35
CA GLU A 192 19.14 -15.78 24.75
C GLU A 192 19.98 -14.61 24.25
N GLU A 193 20.91 -14.15 25.08
CA GLU A 193 21.81 -13.03 24.75
C GLU A 193 23.07 -13.55 24.05
N LYS A 194 22.90 -14.02 22.81
CA LYS A 194 24.00 -14.45 21.95
C LYS A 194 23.67 -14.21 20.48
N ILE A 195 24.67 -14.25 19.60
CA ILE A 195 24.44 -14.19 18.14
C ILE A 195 23.52 -15.35 17.73
N GLY A 196 22.45 -15.04 17.00
CA GLY A 196 21.38 -15.98 16.64
C GLY A 196 20.24 -16.08 17.67
N GLY A 197 20.41 -15.49 18.85
CA GLY A 197 19.34 -15.32 19.83
C GLY A 197 18.21 -14.45 19.29
N LYS A 198 16.98 -14.71 19.74
CA LYS A 198 15.77 -14.06 19.24
C LYS A 198 15.20 -13.11 20.27
N ARG A 199 14.84 -11.91 19.85
CA ARG A 199 14.00 -10.98 20.59
C ARG A 199 12.60 -11.02 19.99
N ILE A 200 11.64 -11.47 20.79
CA ILE A 200 10.24 -11.64 20.38
C ILE A 200 9.47 -10.45 20.94
N CYS A 201 9.04 -9.56 20.05
CA CYS A 201 8.25 -8.39 20.38
C CYS A 201 6.78 -8.62 20.02
N VAL A 202 5.93 -8.71 21.03
CA VAL A 202 4.48 -8.87 20.90
C VAL A 202 3.82 -7.51 20.81
N PHE A 203 2.95 -7.34 19.82
CA PHE A 203 2.13 -6.16 19.55
C PHE A 203 0.65 -6.51 19.72
N GLU A 204 -0.23 -5.52 19.64
CA GLU A 204 -1.69 -5.75 19.65
C GLU A 204 -2.15 -6.62 18.48
N ASP A 205 -1.57 -6.42 17.30
CA ASP A 205 -1.97 -7.07 16.04
C ASP A 205 -0.92 -8.06 15.50
N GLY A 206 -0.11 -8.67 16.38
CA GLY A 206 0.84 -9.72 15.96
C GLY A 206 2.15 -9.72 16.75
N GLU A 207 3.18 -10.32 16.18
CA GLU A 207 4.52 -10.35 16.76
C GLU A 207 5.60 -10.11 15.70
N ILE A 208 6.71 -9.52 16.13
CA ILE A 208 7.92 -9.33 15.33
C ILE A 208 9.04 -10.12 16.01
N ILE A 209 9.76 -10.92 15.21
CA ILE A 209 10.91 -11.70 15.66
C ILE A 209 12.17 -11.07 15.10
N GLU A 210 13.03 -10.60 16.00
CA GLU A 210 14.31 -10.01 15.66
C GLU A 210 15.45 -10.96 16.05
N THR A 211 16.37 -11.22 15.13
CA THR A 211 17.52 -12.10 15.37
C THR A 211 18.77 -11.26 15.62
N ILE A 212 19.47 -11.50 16.73
CA ILE A 212 20.76 -10.84 17.03
C ILE A 212 21.81 -11.26 15.99
N LYS A 213 22.37 -10.27 15.28
CA LYS A 213 23.47 -10.46 14.34
C LYS A 213 24.82 -10.11 14.93
N ASP A 214 24.86 -9.10 15.80
CA ASP A 214 26.06 -8.64 16.48
C ASP A 214 25.67 -7.84 17.73
N PHE A 215 26.47 -7.91 18.80
CA PHE A 215 26.23 -7.12 20.00
C PHE A 215 27.51 -6.90 20.82
N LYS A 216 27.56 -5.73 21.46
CA LYS A 216 28.52 -5.39 22.50
C LYS A 216 27.76 -4.63 23.58
N ARG A 217 27.66 -5.23 24.76
CA ARG A 217 26.84 -4.71 25.86
C ARG A 217 27.15 -3.22 26.14
N GLY A 218 26.10 -2.41 26.26
CA GLY A 218 26.21 -0.97 26.49
C GLY A 218 26.67 -0.13 25.29
N GLU A 219 27.02 -0.74 24.15
CA GLU A 219 27.61 -0.04 23.00
C GLU A 219 26.89 -0.33 21.67
N LEU A 220 26.56 -1.59 21.40
CA LEU A 220 26.01 -2.04 20.13
C LEU A 220 25.00 -3.15 20.33
N LEU A 221 23.85 -3.04 19.68
CA LEU A 221 22.92 -4.13 19.48
C LEU A 221 22.43 -4.07 18.04
N LYS A 222 22.83 -5.06 17.23
CA LYS A 222 22.45 -5.17 15.83
C LYS A 222 21.55 -6.38 15.65
N MET A 223 20.34 -6.13 15.15
CA MET A 223 19.33 -7.14 14.94
C MET A 223 18.78 -7.07 13.52
N ASP A 224 18.16 -8.16 13.10
CA ASP A 224 17.55 -8.33 11.78
C ASP A 224 16.13 -8.87 11.96
N VAL A 225 15.17 -8.30 11.25
CA VAL A 225 13.77 -8.73 11.32
C VAL A 225 13.61 -9.95 10.43
N SER A 226 13.08 -11.03 10.99
CA SER A 226 12.95 -12.34 10.32
C SER A 226 11.50 -12.64 9.97
#